data_AF-A0A139SN12-F1
#
_entry.id   AF-A0A139SN12-F1
#
_cell.length_a   1.000
_cell.length_b   1.000
_cell.length_c   1.000
_cell.angle_alpha   90.00
_cell.angle_beta   90.00
_cell.angle_gamma   90.00
#
_symmetry.space_group_name_H-M   'P 1'
#
loop_
_entity.id
_entity.type
_entity.pdbx_description
1 polymer ?
#
loop_
_entity_poly.entity_id
_entity_poly.type
_entity_poly.pdbx_seq_one_letter_code
_entity_poly.pdbx_strand_id
1 'polypeptide(L)' 'MGENILYVEESAGAREAGDLQSSWGWLARANLPHYSLMRLKLNYGAEFIRKFGFKTEPAEVAYGKDWLERDYTP' A
#
# COMPACT_ATOMS: atom_id res chain seq x y z
N MET A 1 4.99 -2.97 -20.93
CA MET A 1 4.71 -2.33 -19.63
C MET A 1 3.90 -3.33 -18.81
N GLY A 2 4.31 -3.66 -17.59
CA GLY A 2 3.50 -4.53 -16.72
C GLY A 2 2.43 -3.72 -16.00
N GLU A 3 1.26 -4.31 -15.74
CA GLU A 3 0.14 -3.65 -15.05
C GLU A 3 0.54 -2.99 -13.72
N ASN A 4 1.52 -3.58 -13.02
CA ASN A 4 2.05 -3.02 -11.77
C ASN A 4 2.68 -1.63 -11.96
N ILE A 5 3.40 -1.43 -13.07
CA ILE A 5 4.06 -0.15 -13.36
C ILE A 5 2.99 0.90 -13.68
N LEU A 6 1.98 0.53 -14.48
CA LEU A 6 0.84 1.40 -14.79
C LEU A 6 0.13 1.88 -13.52
N TYR A 7 -0.15 0.98 -12.56
CA TYR A 7 -0.80 1.37 -11.30
C TYR A 7 0.04 2.35 -10.47
N VAL A 8 1.37 2.21 -10.49
CA VAL A 8 2.27 3.16 -9.79
C VAL A 8 2.31 4.51 -10.51
N GLU A 9 2.32 4.52 -11.85
CA GLU A 9 2.29 5.74 -12.66
C GLU A 9 0.97 6.49 -12.50
N GLU A 10 -0.17 5.81 -12.58
CA GLU A 10 -1.50 6.40 -12.36
C GLU A 10 -1.64 6.94 -10.92
N SER A 11 -1.08 6.22 -9.94
CA SER A 11 -1.00 6.71 -8.56
C SER A 11 -0.19 8.00 -8.46
N ALA A 12 0.92 8.11 -9.18
CA ALA A 12 1.75 9.31 -9.19
C ALA A 12 1.02 10.48 -9.85
N GLY A 13 0.42 10.27 -11.03
CA GLY A 13 -0.34 11.29 -11.74
C GLY A 13 -1.53 11.82 -10.94
N ALA A 14 -2.29 10.94 -10.28
CA ALA A 14 -3.37 11.35 -9.40
C ALA A 14 -2.88 12.19 -8.21
N ARG A 15 -1.71 11.84 -7.64
CA ARG A 15 -1.09 12.63 -6.57
C ARG A 15 -0.65 14.01 -7.05
N GLU A 16 -0.07 14.10 -8.24
CA GLU A 16 0.34 15.39 -8.86
C GLU A 16 -0.87 16.29 -9.16
N ALA A 17 -2.01 15.69 -9.51
CA ALA A 17 -3.28 16.39 -9.69
C ALA A 17 -3.98 16.78 -8.36
N GLY A 18 -3.40 16.41 -7.21
CA GLY A 18 -3.99 16.65 -5.88
C GLY A 18 -5.11 15.68 -5.49
N ASP A 19 -5.39 14.66 -6.31
CA ASP A 19 -6.36 13.61 -6.00
C ASP A 19 -5.70 12.45 -5.26
N LEU A 20 -5.53 12.64 -3.95
CA LEU A 20 -4.95 11.63 -3.07
C LEU A 20 -5.83 10.38 -2.97
N GLN A 21 -7.16 10.52 -3.07
CA GLN A 21 -8.07 9.39 -2.98
C GLN A 21 -7.86 8.42 -4.16
N SER A 22 -7.78 8.97 -5.38
CA SER A 22 -7.46 8.17 -6.57
C SER A 22 -6.02 7.68 -6.55
N SER A 23 -5.08 8.48 -6.05
CA SER A 23 -3.68 8.06 -5.90
C SER A 23 -3.56 6.78 -5.06
N TRP A 24 -4.17 6.76 -3.87
CA TRP A 24 -4.16 5.57 -3.02
C TRP A 24 -4.94 4.40 -3.62
N GLY A 25 -6.05 4.66 -4.32
CA GLY A 25 -6.81 3.62 -5.03
C GLY A 25 -6.00 2.92 -6.12
N TRP A 26 -5.20 3.67 -6.89
CA TRP A 26 -4.28 3.11 -7.87
C TRP A 26 -3.13 2.37 -7.19
N LEU A 27 -2.54 2.95 -6.15
CA LEU A 27 -1.44 2.34 -5.42
C LEU A 27 -1.82 1.01 -4.76
N ALA A 28 -3.05 0.89 -4.26
CA ALA A 28 -3.56 -0.34 -3.64
C ALA A 28 -3.69 -1.52 -4.63
N ARG A 29 -3.87 -1.23 -5.93
CA ARG A 29 -3.90 -2.25 -6.99
C ARG A 29 -2.50 -2.74 -7.36
N ALA A 30 -1.46 -1.95 -7.08
CA ALA A 30 -0.08 -2.34 -7.30
C ALA A 30 0.32 -3.47 -6.33
N ASN A 31 1.15 -4.39 -6.83
CA ASN A 31 1.84 -5.37 -6.01
C ASN A 31 3.05 -4.70 -5.36
N LEU A 32 2.83 -4.13 -4.17
CA LEU A 32 3.87 -3.45 -3.41
C LEU A 32 4.76 -4.44 -2.67
N PRO A 33 6.07 -4.17 -2.55
CA PRO A 33 6.93 -4.96 -1.71
C PRO A 33 6.60 -4.78 -0.23
N HIS A 34 6.90 -5.79 0.59
CA HIS A 34 6.60 -5.84 2.02
C HIS A 34 7.08 -4.59 2.80
N TYR A 35 8.24 -4.02 2.46
CA TYR A 35 8.77 -2.84 3.14
C TYR A 35 7.96 -1.56 2.84
N SER A 36 7.35 -1.46 1.66
CA SER A 36 6.46 -0.34 1.32
C SER A 36 5.15 -0.45 2.08
N LEU A 37 4.60 -1.67 2.18
CA LEU A 37 3.41 -1.95 3.00
C LEU A 37 3.67 -1.64 4.48
N MET A 38 4.86 -2.00 5.00
CA MET A 38 5.26 -1.64 6.37
C MET A 38 5.33 -0.12 6.56
N ARG A 39 5.95 0.62 5.63
CA ARG A 39 5.98 2.10 5.70
C ARG A 39 4.57 2.70 5.67
N LEU A 40 3.66 2.18 4.83
CA LEU A 40 2.27 2.63 4.80
C LEU A 40 1.59 2.38 6.14
N LYS A 41 1.79 1.20 6.74
CA LYS A 41 1.25 0.87 8.06
C LYS A 41 1.77 1.82 9.15
N LEU A 42 3.07 2.09 9.17
CA LEU A 42 3.68 2.97 10.18
C LEU A 42 3.18 4.42 10.07
N ASN A 43 2.93 4.90 8.85
CA ASN A 43 2.50 6.28 8.62
C ASN A 43 0.98 6.49 8.77
N TYR A 44 0.17 5.51 8.39
CA TYR A 44 -1.29 5.66 8.27
C TYR A 44 -2.11 4.65 9.07
N GLY A 45 -1.46 3.64 9.66
CA GLY A 45 -2.10 2.58 10.42
C GLY A 45 -2.62 1.42 9.58
N ALA A 46 -3.02 0.35 10.26
CA ALA A 46 -3.57 -0.85 9.62
C ALA A 46 -4.95 -0.57 8.96
N GLU A 47 -5.76 0.30 9.55
CA GLU A 47 -7.07 0.68 9.01
C GLU A 47 -6.97 1.34 7.64
N PHE A 48 -5.90 2.09 7.37
CA PHE A 48 -5.66 2.68 6.05
C PHE A 48 -5.43 1.59 4.98
N ILE A 49 -4.62 0.58 5.30
CA ILE A 49 -4.33 -0.54 4.41
C ILE A 49 -5.62 -1.29 4.06
N ARG A 50 -6.46 -1.55 5.08
CA ARG A 50 -7.77 -2.21 4.91
C ARG A 50 -8.74 -1.35 4.10
N LYS A 51 -8.84 -0.06 4.42
CA LYS A 51 -9.75 0.89 3.75
C LYS A 51 -9.52 0.95 2.23
N PHE A 52 -8.27 0.97 1.80
CA PHE A 52 -7.93 1.05 0.37
C PHE A 52 -7.78 -0.31 -0.31
N GLY A 53 -7.82 -1.41 0.45
CA GLY A 53 -7.73 -2.77 -0.11
C GLY A 53 -6.36 -3.10 -0.70
N PHE A 54 -5.28 -2.66 -0.04
CA PHE A 54 -3.93 -3.00 -0.46
C PHE A 54 -3.71 -4.51 -0.46
N LYS A 55 -2.98 -5.02 -1.47
CA LYS A 55 -2.52 -6.41 -1.53
C LYS A 55 -1.48 -6.66 -0.43
N THR A 56 -1.83 -7.50 0.55
CA THR A 56 -1.03 -7.73 1.76
C THR A 56 -0.15 -8.97 1.68
N GLU A 57 -0.30 -9.82 0.67
CA GLU A 57 0.38 -11.11 0.55
C GLU A 57 1.91 -10.99 0.70
N PRO A 58 2.60 -10.01 0.09
CA PRO A 58 4.04 -9.86 0.29
C PRO A 58 4.43 -9.60 1.75
N ALA A 59 3.63 -8.81 2.47
CA ALA A 59 3.86 -8.51 3.89
C ALA A 59 3.49 -9.69 4.79
N GLU A 60 2.43 -10.44 4.47
CA GLU A 60 2.06 -11.66 5.18
C GLU A 60 3.14 -12.73 5.11
N VAL A 61 3.78 -12.89 3.93
CA VAL A 61 4.92 -13.79 3.75
C VAL A 61 6.13 -13.35 4.57
N ALA A 62 6.40 -12.05 4.63
CA ALA A 62 7.60 -11.53 5.31
C ALA A 62 7.43 -11.41 6.84
N TYR A 63 6.25 -11.05 7.32
CA TYR A 63 6.01 -10.64 8.71
C TYR A 63 4.99 -11.52 9.45
N GLY A 64 4.25 -12.38 8.72
CA GLY A 64 3.16 -13.20 9.25
C GLY A 64 1.78 -12.60 8.93
N LYS A 65 0.74 -13.45 8.94
CA LYS A 65 -0.64 -13.04 8.61
C LYS A 65 -1.24 -12.02 9.58
N ASP A 66 -0.77 -12.02 10.82
CA ASP A 66 -1.16 -11.12 11.88
C ASP A 66 -0.36 -9.80 11.88
N TRP A 67 0.47 -9.54 10.86
CA TRP A 67 1.29 -8.33 10.80
C TRP A 67 0.48 -7.03 10.84
N LEU A 68 -0.79 -7.02 10.43
CA LEU A 68 -1.62 -5.81 10.57
C LEU A 68 -2.00 -5.53 12.03
N GLU A 69 -2.12 -6.55 12.87
CA GLU A 69 -2.51 -6.41 14.28
C GLU A 69 -1.32 -6.14 15.21
N ARG A 70 -0.09 -6.41 14.76
CA ARG A 70 1.11 -6.21 15.58
C ARG A 70 1.51 -4.74 15.66
N ASP A 71 1.77 -4.23 16.84
CA ASP A 71 2.43 -2.94 16.98
C ASP A 71 3.90 -3.04 16.55
N TYR A 72 4.28 -2.24 15.55
CA TYR A 72 5.67 -2.06 15.15
C TYR A 72 6.06 -0.67 15.61
N THR A 73 6.79 -0.58 16.72
CA THR A 73 7.46 0.66 17.09
C THR A 73 8.66 0.85 16.15
N PRO A 74 8.81 2.02 15.51
CA PRO A 74 9.98 2.33 14.69
C PRO A 74 11.27 2.38 15.50
#